data_AF-A0A4V2AH16-F1
#
_entry.id   AF-A0A4V2AH16-F1
#
_cell.length_a   1.000
_cell.length_b   1.000
_cell.length_c   1.000
_cell.angle_alpha   90.00
_cell.angle_beta   90.00
_cell.angle_gamma   90.00
#
_symmetry.space_group_name_H-M   'P 1'
#
loop_
_entity.id
_entity.type
_entity.pdbx_description
1 polymer ?
#
loop_
_entity_poly.entity_id
_entity_poly.type
_entity_poly.pdbx_seq_one_letter_code
_entity_poly.pdbx_strand_id
1 'polypeptide(L)'
;MSIVAFAIAAGLYLLWVQVMCFFMGGYVTGRLRAREPGASEHEVDVRDGLHGLVCWAIGVMAAAFIAFIGIGGLGAARPQGQVAASVAQVVEKEVNQAAAQEQASAAPSDTTTVERRAEIARKWAVISAFITAASLLVGAAAAFYGAHSGGNHRDRNVRWDFFTSRVRTRPTPKEI
;
A
#
# COMPACT_ATOMS: atom_id res chain seq x y z
N MET A 1 -19.50 3.73 -21.65
CA MET A 1 -19.17 3.09 -20.34
C MET A 1 -19.42 4.12 -19.25
N SER A 2 -20.10 3.79 -18.15
CA SER A 2 -20.41 4.75 -17.08
C SER A 2 -19.12 5.18 -16.35
N ILE A 3 -18.99 6.47 -16.01
CA ILE A 3 -17.86 7.02 -15.22
C ILE A 3 -17.72 6.28 -13.89
N VAL A 4 -18.85 5.95 -13.26
CA VAL A 4 -18.89 5.22 -11.98
C VAL A 4 -18.32 3.80 -12.13
N ALA A 5 -18.69 3.10 -13.20
CA ALA A 5 -18.20 1.75 -13.45
C ALA A 5 -16.68 1.74 -13.71
N PHE A 6 -16.17 2.74 -14.45
CA PHE A 6 -14.74 2.90 -14.66
C PHE A 6 -13.99 3.20 -13.34
N ALA A 7 -14.53 4.09 -12.49
CA ALA A 7 -13.92 4.42 -11.21
C ALA A 7 -13.84 3.20 -10.26
N ILE A 8 -14.90 2.38 -10.20
CA ILE A 8 -14.91 1.13 -9.43
C ILE A 8 -13.85 0.16 -9.97
N ALA A 9 -13.80 -0.04 -11.30
CA ALA A 9 -12.82 -0.93 -11.91
C ALA A 9 -11.38 -0.46 -11.65
N ALA A 10 -11.11 0.83 -11.79
CA ALA A 10 -9.81 1.43 -11.50
C ALA A 10 -9.44 1.28 -10.00
N GLY A 11 -10.38 1.54 -9.08
CA GLY A 11 -10.16 1.37 -7.65
C GLY A 11 -9.84 -0.07 -7.25
N LEU A 12 -10.60 -1.04 -7.78
CA LEU A 12 -10.34 -2.47 -7.57
C LEU A 12 -9.00 -2.91 -8.15
N TYR A 13 -8.66 -2.44 -9.34
CA TYR A 13 -7.36 -2.71 -9.96
C TYR A 13 -6.21 -2.16 -9.11
N LEU A 14 -6.31 -0.93 -8.62
CA LEU A 14 -5.30 -0.33 -7.76
C LEU A 14 -5.17 -1.06 -6.42
N LEU A 15 -6.29 -1.46 -5.82
CA LEU A 15 -6.29 -2.27 -4.58
C LEU A 15 -5.61 -3.62 -4.83
N TRP A 16 -5.92 -4.29 -5.94
CA TRP A 16 -5.26 -5.52 -6.35
C TRP A 16 -3.74 -5.34 -6.49
N VAL A 17 -3.29 -4.34 -7.24
CA VAL A 17 -1.86 -4.02 -7.40
C VAL A 17 -1.22 -3.73 -6.05
N GLN A 18 -1.88 -2.93 -5.21
CA GLN A 18 -1.40 -2.59 -3.88
C GLN A 18 -1.15 -3.83 -3.01
N VAL A 19 -2.09 -4.78 -3.01
CA VAL A 19 -1.97 -6.05 -2.28
C VAL A 19 -0.79 -6.87 -2.81
N MET A 20 -0.67 -7.01 -4.13
CA MET A 20 0.42 -7.77 -4.75
C MET A 20 1.79 -7.17 -4.44
N CYS A 21 1.92 -5.84 -4.50
CA CYS A 21 3.17 -5.14 -4.19
C CYS A 21 3.60 -5.37 -2.73
N PHE A 22 2.70 -5.21 -1.77
CA PHE A 22 3.02 -5.42 -0.35
C PHE A 22 3.27 -6.90 -0.02
N PHE A 23 2.49 -7.81 -0.60
CA PHE A 23 2.74 -9.25 -0.47
C PHE A 23 4.15 -9.62 -0.98
N MET A 24 4.52 -9.14 -2.16
CA MET A 24 5.83 -9.43 -2.75
C MET A 24 6.98 -8.79 -1.94
N GLY A 25 6.80 -7.57 -1.45
CA GLY A 25 7.77 -6.91 -0.56
C GLY A 25 7.99 -7.70 0.72
N GLY A 26 6.91 -8.06 1.42
CA GLY A 26 6.98 -8.91 2.61
C GLY A 26 7.64 -10.25 2.33
N TYR A 27 7.27 -10.90 1.22
CA TYR A 27 7.86 -12.17 0.78
C TYR A 27 9.38 -12.12 0.64
N VAL A 28 9.90 -11.06 0.02
CA VAL A 28 11.34 -10.86 -0.10
C VAL A 28 11.98 -10.67 1.29
N THR A 29 11.35 -9.89 2.18
CA THR A 29 11.87 -9.70 3.54
C THR A 29 11.97 -11.01 4.32
N GLY A 30 10.94 -11.87 4.25
CA GLY A 30 10.96 -13.20 4.88
C GLY A 30 12.06 -14.11 4.32
N ARG A 31 12.36 -14.01 3.02
CA ARG A 31 13.40 -14.81 2.35
C ARG A 31 14.82 -14.42 2.74
N LEU A 32 15.07 -13.14 2.99
CA LEU A 32 16.43 -12.61 3.23
C LEU A 32 16.93 -12.80 4.67
N ARG A 33 16.04 -13.06 5.63
CA ARG A 33 16.42 -13.17 7.03
C ARG A 33 17.12 -14.52 7.31
N ALA A 34 18.24 -14.48 8.03
CA ALA A 34 18.90 -15.67 8.55
C ALA A 34 18.11 -16.31 9.72
N ARG A 35 18.07 -17.64 9.76
CA ARG A 35 17.42 -18.39 10.84
C ARG A 35 18.36 -18.52 12.03
N GLU A 36 17.87 -18.14 13.22
CA GLU A 36 18.59 -18.33 14.48
C GLU A 36 18.62 -19.83 14.82
N PRO A 37 19.80 -20.41 15.12
CA PRO A 37 19.89 -21.80 15.56
C PRO A 37 19.10 -22.02 16.86
N GLY A 38 18.20 -23.02 16.87
CA GLY A 38 17.44 -23.41 18.07
C GLY A 38 16.15 -22.64 18.33
N ALA A 39 15.79 -21.64 17.51
CA ALA A 39 14.50 -20.96 17.63
C ALA A 39 13.33 -21.88 17.21
N SER A 40 12.23 -21.77 17.96
CA SER A 40 10.97 -22.47 17.63
C SER A 40 10.37 -21.97 16.32
N GLU A 41 9.64 -22.83 15.61
CA GLU A 41 9.00 -22.47 14.33
C GLU A 41 8.03 -21.29 14.49
N HIS A 42 7.21 -21.32 15.55
CA HIS A 42 6.27 -20.24 15.85
C HIS A 42 6.96 -18.88 16.08
N GLU A 43 8.08 -18.85 16.80
CA GLU A 43 8.82 -17.61 17.02
C GLU A 43 9.42 -17.07 15.71
N VAL A 44 9.93 -17.96 14.85
CA VAL A 44 10.46 -17.58 13.54
C VAL A 44 9.36 -16.97 12.68
N ASP A 45 8.17 -17.57 12.66
CA ASP A 45 7.00 -17.11 11.91
C ASP A 45 6.50 -15.74 12.36
N VAL A 46 6.38 -15.53 13.67
CA VAL A 46 5.96 -14.24 14.24
C VAL A 46 6.99 -13.15 13.89
N ARG A 47 8.29 -13.45 14.04
CA ARG A 47 9.36 -12.50 13.68
C ARG A 47 9.35 -12.21 12.17
N ASP A 48 9.15 -13.21 11.32
CA ASP A 48 9.07 -13.01 9.86
C ASP A 48 7.89 -12.11 9.50
N GLY A 49 6.71 -12.35 10.09
CA GLY A 49 5.54 -11.49 9.93
C GLY A 49 5.77 -10.05 10.39
N LEU A 50 6.41 -9.84 11.55
CA LEU A 50 6.78 -8.50 12.03
C LEU A 50 7.73 -7.77 11.09
N HIS A 51 8.69 -8.46 10.47
CA HIS A 51 9.57 -7.85 9.46
C HIS A 51 8.79 -7.45 8.21
N GLY A 52 7.79 -8.24 7.80
CA GLY A 52 6.85 -7.85 6.75
C GLY A 52 6.11 -6.55 7.08
N LEU A 53 5.64 -6.39 8.32
CA LEU A 53 4.97 -5.17 8.78
C LEU A 53 5.93 -3.97 8.83
N VAL A 54 7.19 -4.16 9.21
CA VAL A 54 8.20 -3.09 9.17
C VAL A 54 8.46 -2.66 7.72
N CYS A 55 8.59 -3.61 6.78
CA CYS A 55 8.72 -3.31 5.35
C CYS A 55 7.51 -2.50 4.84
N TRP A 56 6.29 -2.92 5.20
CA TRP A 56 5.07 -2.20 4.89
C TRP A 56 5.10 -0.76 5.44
N ALA A 57 5.45 -0.58 6.72
CA ALA A 57 5.48 0.73 7.36
C ALA A 57 6.49 1.67 6.69
N ILE A 58 7.67 1.16 6.34
CA ILE A 58 8.69 1.92 5.59
C ILE A 58 8.14 2.32 4.21
N GLY A 59 7.46 1.42 3.50
CA GLY A 59 6.84 1.72 2.20
C GLY A 59 5.76 2.81 2.29
N VAL A 60 4.87 2.72 3.29
CA VAL A 60 3.85 3.74 3.54
C VAL A 60 4.49 5.08 3.92
N MET A 61 5.51 5.07 4.77
CA MET A 61 6.23 6.28 5.17
C MET A 61 6.98 6.91 3.99
N ALA A 62 7.59 6.11 3.11
CA ALA A 62 8.23 6.61 1.89
C ALA A 62 7.20 7.23 0.94
N ALA A 63 6.04 6.60 0.74
CA ALA A 63 4.96 7.16 -0.05
C ALA A 63 4.42 8.47 0.54
N ALA A 64 4.24 8.53 1.86
CA ALA A 64 3.84 9.74 2.57
C ALA A 64 4.88 10.86 2.43
N PHE A 65 6.18 10.53 2.52
CA PHE A 65 7.27 11.48 2.34
C PHE A 65 7.35 12.01 0.91
N ILE A 66 7.18 11.14 -0.10
CA ILE A 66 7.10 11.54 -1.52
C ILE A 66 5.88 12.45 -1.75
N ALA A 67 4.73 12.11 -1.17
CA ALA A 67 3.54 12.95 -1.25
C ALA A 67 3.77 14.32 -0.58
N PHE A 68 4.41 14.36 0.59
CA PHE A 68 4.73 15.58 1.32
C PHE A 68 5.66 16.52 0.52
N ILE A 69 6.75 15.98 -0.05
CA ILE A 69 7.64 16.76 -0.94
C ILE A 69 6.90 17.21 -2.20
N GLY A 70 6.08 16.34 -2.79
CA GLY A 70 5.32 16.64 -4.01
C GLY A 70 4.29 17.77 -3.85
N ILE A 71 3.83 18.06 -2.62
CA ILE A 71 2.84 19.11 -2.34
C ILE A 71 3.50 20.48 -2.08
N GLY A 72 4.80 20.56 -1.74
CA GLY A 72 5.43 21.83 -1.31
C GLY A 72 6.92 22.05 -1.61
N GLY A 73 7.62 21.14 -2.30
CA GLY A 73 9.08 21.17 -2.40
C GLY A 73 9.65 20.98 -3.81
N LEU A 74 9.24 21.83 -4.76
CA LEU A 74 9.95 22.28 -5.97
C LEU A 74 8.91 22.92 -6.90
N GLY A 75 8.80 24.25 -6.83
CA GLY A 75 7.99 25.01 -7.77
C GLY A 75 8.53 24.91 -9.20
N ALA A 76 7.60 25.10 -10.15
CA ALA A 76 7.77 25.30 -11.59
C ALA A 76 7.63 24.06 -12.51
N ALA A 77 6.56 24.12 -13.31
CA ALA A 77 6.19 23.36 -14.52
C ALA A 77 5.74 21.89 -14.37
N ARG A 78 4.41 21.67 -14.44
CA ARG A 78 3.86 20.40 -14.97
C ARG A 78 2.59 20.60 -15.81
N PRO A 79 2.69 20.72 -17.16
CA PRO A 79 1.66 20.27 -18.07
C PRO A 79 1.84 18.77 -18.39
N GLN A 80 0.71 18.06 -18.39
CA GLN A 80 0.44 16.66 -18.78
C GLN A 80 1.14 15.54 -17.97
N GLY A 81 0.39 14.95 -17.02
CA GLY A 81 0.78 13.73 -16.29
C GLY A 81 0.94 13.88 -14.78
N GLN A 82 0.00 14.52 -14.07
CA GLN A 82 -0.08 14.46 -12.60
C GLN A 82 -0.44 13.03 -12.16
N VAL A 83 0.55 12.15 -12.06
CA VAL A 83 0.33 10.71 -11.76
C VAL A 83 0.21 10.41 -10.25
N ALA A 84 0.23 11.40 -9.37
CA ALA A 84 -0.04 11.15 -7.95
C ALA A 84 -0.75 12.34 -7.31
N ALA A 85 -2.08 12.39 -7.42
CA ALA A 85 -2.87 13.18 -6.48
C ALA A 85 -2.74 12.54 -5.10
N SER A 86 -2.41 13.33 -4.08
CA SER A 86 -2.40 12.81 -2.72
C SER A 86 -3.82 12.40 -2.29
N VAL A 87 -3.93 11.41 -1.41
CA VAL A 87 -5.23 10.97 -0.88
C VAL A 87 -5.99 12.15 -0.25
N ALA A 88 -5.28 13.05 0.44
CA ALA A 88 -5.86 14.27 1.01
C ALA A 88 -6.51 15.18 -0.06
N GLN A 89 -5.85 15.39 -1.21
CA GLN A 89 -6.39 16.19 -2.31
C GLN A 89 -7.60 15.53 -2.99
N VAL A 90 -7.59 14.21 -3.12
CA VAL A 90 -8.73 13.47 -3.67
C VAL A 90 -9.93 13.60 -2.73
N VAL A 91 -9.72 13.40 -1.43
CA VAL A 91 -10.78 13.56 -0.41
C VAL A 91 -11.33 14.98 -0.39
N GLU A 92 -10.46 15.99 -0.40
CA GLU A 92 -10.87 17.40 -0.45
C GLU A 92 -11.70 17.69 -1.70
N LYS A 93 -11.31 17.16 -2.86
CA LYS A 93 -12.06 17.33 -4.10
C LYS A 93 -13.44 16.67 -4.04
N GLU A 94 -13.55 15.43 -3.56
CA GLU A 94 -14.82 14.71 -3.43
C GLU A 94 -15.76 15.40 -2.43
N VAL A 95 -15.23 15.84 -1.28
CA VAL A 95 -15.98 16.62 -0.26
C VAL A 95 -16.50 17.92 -0.87
N ASN A 96 -15.66 18.64 -1.61
CA ASN A 96 -16.03 19.90 -2.25
C ASN A 96 -17.08 19.69 -3.36
N GLN A 97 -16.99 18.59 -4.11
CA GLN A 97 -17.97 18.24 -5.15
C GLN A 97 -19.32 17.85 -4.55
N ALA A 98 -19.34 17.04 -3.49
CA ALA A 98 -20.56 16.69 -2.78
C ALA A 98 -21.22 17.94 -2.16
N ALA A 99 -20.43 18.82 -1.54
CA ALA A 99 -20.92 20.09 -0.99
C ALA A 99 -21.46 21.04 -2.09
N ALA A 100 -20.90 21.01 -3.30
CA ALA A 100 -21.35 21.83 -4.43
C ALA A 100 -22.65 21.29 -5.07
N GLN A 101 -22.81 19.97 -5.22
CA GLN A 101 -24.04 19.37 -5.74
C GLN A 101 -25.24 19.65 -4.83
N GLU A 102 -25.03 19.65 -3.52
CA GLU A 102 -26.10 19.92 -2.56
C GLU A 102 -26.46 21.41 -2.48
N GLN A 103 -25.50 22.32 -2.71
CA GLN A 103 -25.76 23.76 -2.87
C GLN A 103 -26.56 24.08 -4.13
N ALA A 104 -26.30 23.39 -5.24
CA ALA A 104 -27.07 23.54 -6.47
C ALA A 104 -28.53 23.06 -6.31
N SER A 105 -28.81 22.22 -5.30
CA SER A 105 -30.13 21.66 -5.02
C SER A 105 -30.92 22.43 -3.95
N ALA A 106 -30.33 23.45 -3.32
CA ALA A 106 -30.91 24.14 -2.16
C ALA A 106 -31.38 25.57 -2.49
N ALA A 107 -32.57 25.94 -1.99
CA ALA A 107 -33.12 27.30 -2.10
C ALA A 107 -32.34 28.32 -1.23
N PRO A 108 -32.34 29.62 -1.59
CA PRO A 108 -31.46 30.61 -0.97
C PRO A 108 -32.05 31.15 0.33
N SER A 109 -31.45 30.82 1.49
CA SER A 109 -31.23 31.74 2.64
C SER A 109 -30.70 31.04 3.91
N ASP A 110 -29.88 31.81 4.62
CA ASP A 110 -29.50 31.78 6.05
C ASP A 110 -28.65 30.63 6.64
N THR A 111 -27.86 31.03 7.64
CA THR A 111 -27.03 30.33 8.67
C THR A 111 -26.87 28.78 8.59
N THR A 112 -27.93 28.05 8.27
CA THR A 112 -28.00 26.60 7.99
C THR A 112 -27.04 26.10 6.91
N THR A 113 -26.61 26.95 5.97
CA THR A 113 -25.71 26.54 4.87
C THR A 113 -24.29 26.22 5.35
N VAL A 114 -23.79 26.91 6.38
CA VAL A 114 -22.48 26.65 6.97
C VAL A 114 -22.49 25.34 7.76
N GLU A 115 -23.56 25.12 8.53
CA GLU A 115 -23.78 23.90 9.31
C GLU A 115 -23.97 22.66 8.41
N ARG A 116 -24.71 22.80 7.30
CA ARG A 116 -24.91 21.72 6.32
C ARG A 116 -23.62 21.34 5.60
N ARG A 117 -22.83 22.32 5.17
CA ARG A 117 -21.49 22.08 4.58
C ARG A 117 -20.57 21.36 5.56
N ALA A 118 -20.57 21.76 6.83
CA ALA A 118 -19.77 21.11 7.86
C ALA A 118 -20.22 19.65 8.09
N GLU A 119 -21.51 19.35 8.07
CA GLU A 119 -22.03 18.00 8.23
C GLU A 119 -21.66 17.07 7.06
N ILE A 120 -21.76 17.57 5.83
CA ILE A 120 -21.33 16.86 4.62
C ILE A 120 -19.83 16.57 4.70
N ALA A 121 -19.03 17.59 5.00
CA ALA A 121 -17.60 17.45 5.16
C ALA A 121 -17.24 16.39 6.21
N ARG A 122 -17.92 16.40 7.38
CA ARG A 122 -17.72 15.37 8.42
C ARG A 122 -18.03 13.96 7.91
N LYS A 123 -19.17 13.74 7.25
CA LYS A 123 -19.56 12.41 6.75
C LYS A 123 -18.57 11.87 5.73
N TRP A 124 -18.22 12.68 4.74
CA TRP A 124 -17.28 12.28 3.69
C TRP A 124 -15.84 12.13 4.21
N ALA A 125 -15.43 12.97 5.17
CA ALA A 125 -14.14 12.82 5.84
C ALA A 125 -14.06 11.50 6.61
N VAL A 126 -15.11 11.10 7.34
CA VAL A 126 -15.14 9.82 8.08
C VAL A 126 -15.09 8.64 7.12
N ILE A 127 -15.90 8.64 6.05
CA ILE A 127 -15.94 7.56 5.07
C ILE A 127 -14.58 7.42 4.37
N SER A 128 -13.98 8.53 3.93
CA SER A 128 -12.69 8.51 3.25
C SER A 128 -11.53 8.11 4.16
N ALA A 129 -11.54 8.57 5.42
CA ALA A 129 -10.57 8.14 6.42
C ALA A 129 -10.69 6.63 6.68
N PHE A 130 -11.92 6.12 6.80
CA PHE A 130 -12.17 4.69 7.01
C PHE A 130 -11.72 3.85 5.81
N ILE A 131 -12.04 4.26 4.58
CA ILE A 131 -11.60 3.56 3.36
C ILE A 131 -10.08 3.56 3.26
N THR A 132 -9.44 4.71 3.50
CA THR A 132 -7.98 4.83 3.46
C THR A 132 -7.33 3.93 4.51
N ALA A 133 -7.83 3.94 5.75
CA ALA A 133 -7.35 3.07 6.82
C ALA A 133 -7.56 1.58 6.48
N ALA A 134 -8.73 1.22 5.95
CA ALA A 134 -9.01 -0.15 5.52
C ALA A 134 -8.07 -0.61 4.40
N SER A 135 -7.81 0.23 3.40
CA SER A 135 -6.85 -0.07 2.32
C SER A 135 -5.43 -0.26 2.86
N LEU A 136 -5.00 0.60 3.79
CA LEU A 136 -3.69 0.46 4.44
C LEU A 136 -3.59 -0.84 5.25
N LEU A 137 -4.64 -1.22 5.98
CA LEU A 137 -4.71 -2.46 6.76
C LEU A 137 -4.63 -3.69 5.86
N VAL A 138 -5.34 -3.70 4.74
CA VAL A 138 -5.27 -4.78 3.75
C VAL A 138 -3.83 -4.94 3.21
N GLY A 139 -3.13 -3.82 2.98
CA GLY A 139 -1.71 -3.83 2.62
C GLY A 139 -0.81 -4.41 3.71
N ALA A 140 -1.05 -4.06 4.98
CA ALA A 140 -0.31 -4.58 6.12
C ALA A 140 -0.48 -6.10 6.26
N ALA A 141 -1.72 -6.59 6.13
CA ALA A 141 -2.03 -8.01 6.14
C ALA A 141 -1.34 -8.76 4.99
N ALA A 142 -1.35 -8.18 3.80
CA ALA A 142 -0.65 -8.74 2.64
C ALA A 142 0.85 -8.86 2.87
N ALA A 143 1.50 -7.84 3.44
CA ALA A 143 2.92 -7.86 3.76
C ALA A 143 3.27 -8.89 4.84
N PHE A 144 2.46 -9.00 5.91
CA PHE A 144 2.64 -9.99 6.96
C PHE A 144 2.56 -11.42 6.40
N TYR A 145 1.52 -11.71 5.61
CA TYR A 145 1.33 -13.03 4.99
C TYR A 145 2.40 -13.35 3.94
N GLY A 146 2.83 -12.33 3.17
CA GLY A 146 3.95 -12.42 2.26
C GLY A 146 5.22 -12.86 2.98
N ALA A 147 5.55 -12.22 4.10
CA ALA A 147 6.76 -12.51 4.85
C ALA A 147 6.76 -13.93 5.45
N HIS A 148 5.64 -14.42 5.98
CA HIS A 148 5.53 -15.81 6.43
C HIS A 148 5.71 -16.79 5.27
N SER A 149 5.09 -16.53 4.12
CA SER A 149 5.26 -17.35 2.91
C SER A 149 6.72 -17.38 2.44
N GLY A 150 7.40 -16.22 2.50
CA GLY A 150 8.81 -16.08 2.16
C GLY A 150 9.75 -16.81 3.13
N GLY A 151 9.50 -16.70 4.43
CA GLY A 151 10.25 -17.41 5.48
C GLY A 151 10.10 -18.93 5.36
N ASN A 152 8.88 -19.43 5.20
CA ASN A 152 8.64 -20.86 4.99
C ASN A 152 9.30 -21.37 3.69
N HIS A 153 9.29 -20.58 2.61
CA HIS A 153 9.99 -20.94 1.37
C HIS A 153 11.53 -20.87 1.50
N ARG A 154 12.07 -20.01 2.37
CA ARG A 154 13.48 -20.05 2.76
C ARG A 154 13.78 -21.36 3.49
N ASP A 155 12.95 -21.75 4.45
CA ASP A 155 13.20 -22.89 5.33
C ASP A 155 13.05 -24.24 4.63
N ARG A 156 12.11 -24.35 3.67
CA ARG A 156 11.99 -25.51 2.77
C ARG A 156 13.07 -25.58 1.69
N ASN A 157 14.01 -24.63 1.70
CA ASN A 157 15.09 -24.49 0.73
C ASN A 157 14.57 -24.49 -0.73
N VAL A 158 13.42 -23.86 -0.96
CA VAL A 158 12.80 -23.80 -2.29
C VAL A 158 13.66 -22.90 -3.15
N ARG A 159 14.37 -23.51 -4.12
CA ARG A 159 15.21 -22.80 -5.07
C ARG A 159 14.42 -22.41 -6.30
N TRP A 160 14.59 -21.16 -6.72
CA TRP A 160 14.07 -20.68 -7.99
C TRP A 160 15.12 -21.02 -9.07
N ASP A 161 15.08 -22.27 -9.53
CA ASP A 161 16.04 -22.81 -10.49
C ASP A 161 15.91 -22.17 -11.89
N PHE A 162 14.88 -21.32 -12.12
CA PHE A 162 14.60 -20.67 -13.41
C PHE A 162 15.62 -19.58 -13.81
N PHE A 163 16.25 -18.88 -12.86
CA PHE A 163 17.23 -17.80 -13.16
C PHE A 163 18.62 -18.02 -12.58
N THR A 164 18.79 -18.94 -11.61
CA THR A 164 20.08 -19.12 -10.90
C THR A 164 20.53 -20.57 -10.88
N SER A 165 20.88 -21.12 -12.05
CA SER A 165 21.50 -22.45 -12.15
C SER A 165 23.02 -22.39 -11.87
N ARG A 166 23.45 -21.78 -10.75
CA ARG A 166 24.84 -21.95 -10.33
C ARG A 166 25.01 -23.34 -9.71
N VAL A 167 25.26 -24.33 -10.56
CA VAL A 167 25.77 -25.64 -10.14
C VAL A 167 27.14 -25.38 -9.52
N ARG A 168 27.21 -25.43 -8.19
CA ARG A 168 28.49 -25.35 -7.47
C ARG A 168 29.23 -26.66 -7.69
N THR A 169 30.04 -26.74 -8.74
CA THR A 169 30.95 -27.87 -8.94
C THR A 169 31.97 -27.86 -7.80
N ARG A 170 31.92 -28.89 -6.93
CA ARG A 170 32.97 -29.09 -5.94
C ARG A 170 34.24 -29.49 -6.71
N PRO A 171 35.40 -28.85 -6.50
CA PRO A 171 36.64 -29.30 -7.10
C PRO A 171 36.93 -30.71 -6.57
N THR A 172 37.08 -31.67 -7.48
CA THR A 172 37.52 -33.02 -7.11
C THR A 172 38.95 -32.94 -6.56
N PRO A 173 39.25 -33.60 -5.44
CA PRO A 173 40.63 -33.72 -4.97
C PRO A 173 41.45 -34.35 -6.10
N LYS A 174 42.59 -33.73 -6.43
CA LYS A 174 43.58 -34.39 -7.29
C LYS A 174 44.17 -35.52 -6.45
N GLU A 175 43.88 -36.76 -6.81
CA GLU A 175 44.66 -37.88 -6.30
C GLU A 175 46.12 -37.64 -6.68
N ILE A 176 46.99 -37.70 -5.67
CA ILE A 176 48.45 -37.53 -5.78
C ILE A 176 49.06 -38.91 -5.96
#